data_AF-A0A8T7FRI0-F1
#
_entry.id   AF-A0A8T7FRI0-F1
#
_cell.length_a   1.000
_cell.length_b   1.000
_cell.length_c   1.000
_cell.angle_alpha   90.00
_cell.angle_beta   90.00
_cell.angle_gamma   90.00
#
_symmetry.space_group_name_H-M   'P 1'
#
loop_
_entity.id
_entity.type
_entity.pdbx_description
1 polymer ?
#
loop_
_entity_poly.entity_id
_entity_poly.type
_entity_poly.pdbx_seq_one_letter_code
_entity_poly.pdbx_strand_id
1 'polypeptide(L)'
;MRKTFLLSVVVCIILSSCSGQKDIPTVFPSLTTKISFTETAMATSTLTPTPTRIQPTELPSTPSFTPFPHYPNKRVVFDYYVVGNQADWDIFFDTPSGNILTKLVLYDDGQILIAGTGETYKQKVLSSAEIKSFLLKLETLGFYSLESNQKHDPTDDLYNFEGKYEEVGIIGGLRDCILVDADKSRNLCVHESYMQFLIPEMKNILQYLDAYKPAGLTPYYPDRILITIQIADSSLENPPVIHWDERFPPLEKDPKRYTSDTSNQVIYIDGDMAKEIYLFFEGTDTKVVSQNGKEYIVYLRVLLPHEKVKNPQP
;
A
#
# COMPACT_ATOMS: atom_id res chain seq x y z
N MET A 1 -37.14 48.73 0.96
CA MET A 1 -36.27 49.82 0.46
C MET A 1 -34.95 49.79 1.21
N ARG A 2 -33.85 50.00 0.47
CA ARG A 2 -32.44 50.28 0.85
C ARG A 2 -31.54 49.13 1.37
N LYS A 3 -30.62 48.77 0.48
CA LYS A 3 -29.32 48.09 0.62
C LYS A 3 -28.25 49.05 1.18
N THR A 4 -27.21 48.50 1.82
CA THR A 4 -25.75 48.86 1.71
C THR A 4 -24.95 47.92 2.65
N PHE A 5 -24.09 47.00 2.20
CA PHE A 5 -22.73 47.05 1.59
C PHE A 5 -21.61 47.65 2.46
N LEU A 6 -20.58 46.83 2.74
CA LEU A 6 -19.16 47.14 3.07
C LEU A 6 -18.44 45.77 3.19
N LEU A 7 -17.86 45.18 2.14
CA LEU A 7 -16.52 45.41 1.55
C LEU A 7 -15.39 45.54 2.58
N SER A 8 -14.55 44.51 2.68
CA SER A 8 -13.13 44.67 3.02
C SER A 8 -12.31 43.73 2.13
N VAL A 9 -11.55 44.36 1.24
CA VAL A 9 -10.60 43.79 0.29
C VAL A 9 -9.25 43.80 0.97
N VAL A 10 -8.60 42.64 1.11
CA VAL A 10 -7.19 42.58 1.50
C VAL A 10 -6.37 42.17 0.29
N VAL A 11 -5.56 43.15 -0.11
CA VAL A 11 -4.52 43.17 -1.13
C VAL A 11 -3.37 42.26 -0.70
N CYS A 12 -2.92 41.37 -1.59
CA CYS A 12 -1.57 40.81 -1.51
C CYS A 12 -0.84 41.02 -2.84
N ILE A 13 0.38 41.51 -2.69
CA ILE A 13 1.22 42.20 -3.66
C ILE A 13 2.00 41.18 -4.50
N ILE A 14 2.09 41.48 -5.80
CA ILE A 14 2.90 40.83 -6.81
C ILE A 14 4.39 41.15 -6.57
N LEU A 15 5.26 40.14 -6.64
CA LEU A 15 6.67 40.33 -6.96
C LEU A 15 7.03 39.47 -8.19
N SER A 16 7.24 40.18 -9.28
CA SER A 16 7.82 39.72 -10.54
C SER A 16 9.33 39.93 -10.49
N SER A 17 10.11 39.00 -11.04
CA SER A 17 11.41 39.33 -11.65
C SER A 17 11.64 38.51 -12.93
N CYS A 18 11.61 39.22 -14.05
CA CYS A 18 12.38 38.95 -15.28
C CYS A 18 13.87 38.83 -14.91
N SER A 19 14.82 38.23 -15.64
CA SER A 19 15.13 38.00 -17.07
C SER A 19 16.50 37.27 -17.01
N GLY A 20 16.94 36.36 -17.87
CA GLY A 20 16.78 36.14 -19.30
C GLY A 20 18.18 35.91 -19.89
N GLN A 21 18.39 34.97 -20.82
CA GLN A 21 19.52 35.09 -21.77
C GLN A 21 19.42 34.14 -22.98
N LYS A 22 19.23 34.79 -24.14
CA LYS A 22 19.88 34.65 -25.46
C LYS A 22 19.84 33.33 -26.27
N ASP A 23 19.33 33.53 -27.48
CA ASP A 23 19.55 32.82 -28.72
C ASP A 23 21.02 32.49 -29.03
N ILE A 24 21.25 31.31 -29.62
CA ILE A 24 22.21 31.12 -30.72
C ILE A 24 21.58 30.14 -31.74
N PRO A 25 21.43 30.51 -33.02
CA PRO A 25 21.15 29.59 -34.10
C PRO A 25 22.46 29.03 -34.67
N THR A 26 22.50 27.76 -35.05
CA THR A 26 23.57 27.26 -35.93
C THR A 26 22.97 26.36 -37.01
N VAL A 27 23.22 26.78 -38.24
CA VAL A 27 22.69 26.28 -39.51
C VAL A 27 23.86 25.62 -40.26
N PHE A 28 23.68 24.34 -40.63
CA PHE A 28 24.22 23.59 -41.80
C PHE A 28 25.74 23.32 -41.94
N PRO A 29 26.22 22.40 -42.83
CA PRO A 29 25.52 21.59 -43.85
C PRO A 29 25.86 20.08 -43.95
N SER A 30 25.03 19.42 -44.78
CA SER A 30 25.16 18.18 -45.58
C SER A 30 26.46 17.35 -45.57
N LEU A 31 26.32 16.02 -45.71
CA LEU A 31 26.85 15.30 -46.87
C LEU A 31 26.28 13.89 -47.02
N THR A 32 25.86 13.62 -48.24
CA THR A 32 25.44 12.37 -48.87
C THR A 32 26.49 11.27 -48.74
N THR A 33 26.09 10.01 -48.52
CA THR A 33 26.71 8.89 -49.25
C THR A 33 25.69 7.79 -49.49
N LYS A 34 25.40 7.61 -50.78
CA LYS A 34 24.61 6.54 -51.38
C LYS A 34 25.60 5.41 -51.66
N ILE A 35 25.44 4.23 -51.05
CA ILE A 35 26.14 3.03 -51.53
C ILE A 35 25.09 1.99 -51.90
N SER A 36 25.01 1.79 -53.20
CA SER A 36 24.28 0.73 -53.88
C SER A 36 25.19 -0.50 -53.90
N PHE A 37 24.72 -1.63 -53.38
CA PHE A 37 25.32 -2.92 -53.66
C PHE A 37 24.36 -3.74 -54.51
N THR A 38 24.81 -3.98 -55.74
CA THR A 38 24.25 -4.91 -56.70
C THR A 38 24.75 -6.30 -56.31
N GLU A 39 23.87 -7.17 -55.81
CA GLU A 39 24.19 -8.58 -55.64
C GLU A 39 23.64 -9.41 -56.80
N THR A 40 24.61 -9.98 -57.49
CA THR A 40 24.53 -10.95 -58.57
C THR A 40 23.78 -12.21 -58.13
N ALA A 41 22.73 -12.56 -58.88
CA ALA A 41 22.09 -13.85 -58.80
C ALA A 41 23.09 -14.97 -59.18
N MET A 42 23.30 -15.92 -58.27
CA MET A 42 23.94 -17.20 -58.59
C MET A 42 22.99 -18.36 -58.35
N ALA A 43 23.13 -19.32 -59.27
CA ALA A 43 22.20 -20.38 -59.56
C ALA A 43 22.13 -21.47 -58.48
N THR A 44 20.95 -22.10 -58.49
CA THR A 44 20.48 -23.28 -57.79
C THR A 44 21.45 -24.45 -57.84
N SER A 45 21.90 -24.91 -56.67
CA SER A 45 22.47 -26.25 -56.47
C SER A 45 21.62 -26.97 -55.42
N THR A 46 20.74 -27.84 -55.90
CA THR A 46 19.89 -28.71 -55.09
C THR A 46 20.76 -29.80 -54.45
N LEU A 47 21.14 -29.61 -53.19
CA LEU A 47 21.69 -30.67 -52.35
C LEU A 47 20.62 -31.10 -51.35
N THR A 48 20.24 -32.36 -51.42
CA THR A 48 19.29 -33.02 -50.53
C THR A 48 19.81 -32.98 -49.08
N PRO A 49 19.10 -32.34 -48.13
CA PRO A 49 19.54 -32.31 -46.74
C PRO A 49 19.28 -33.68 -46.09
N THR A 50 20.32 -34.25 -45.50
CA THR A 50 20.24 -35.32 -44.51
C THR A 50 19.34 -34.86 -43.35
N PRO A 51 18.43 -35.70 -42.82
CA PRO A 51 17.56 -35.30 -41.73
C PRO A 51 18.38 -35.00 -40.48
N THR A 52 18.46 -33.72 -40.11
CA THR A 52 19.01 -33.26 -38.83
C THR A 52 18.12 -33.82 -37.72
N ARG A 53 18.72 -34.62 -36.83
CA ARG A 53 18.08 -35.08 -35.60
C ARG A 53 17.65 -33.86 -34.81
N ILE A 54 16.34 -33.66 -34.67
CA ILE A 54 15.76 -32.61 -33.82
C ILE A 54 16.24 -32.91 -32.40
N GLN A 55 17.17 -32.10 -31.90
CA GLN A 55 17.57 -32.11 -30.51
C GLN A 55 16.34 -31.71 -29.70
N PRO A 56 16.01 -32.39 -28.58
CA PRO A 56 14.87 -32.02 -27.77
C PRO A 56 15.00 -30.54 -27.42
N THR A 57 14.04 -29.73 -27.84
CA THR A 57 13.87 -28.37 -27.36
C THR A 57 13.90 -28.47 -25.84
N GLU A 58 14.92 -27.89 -25.19
CA GLU A 58 14.93 -27.74 -23.74
C GLU A 58 13.58 -27.15 -23.35
N LEU A 59 12.80 -27.89 -22.54
CA LEU A 59 11.54 -27.37 -22.05
C LEU A 59 11.83 -25.99 -21.46
N PRO A 60 11.03 -24.95 -21.79
CA PRO A 60 11.21 -23.65 -21.16
C PRO A 60 11.21 -23.88 -19.66
N SER A 61 12.33 -23.49 -19.02
CA SER A 61 12.55 -23.66 -17.59
C SER A 61 11.30 -23.14 -16.88
N THR A 62 10.58 -24.03 -16.21
CA THR A 62 9.43 -23.67 -15.39
C THR A 62 9.88 -22.53 -14.49
N PRO A 63 9.18 -21.38 -14.47
CA PRO A 63 9.61 -20.23 -13.67
C PRO A 63 9.79 -20.72 -12.23
N SER A 64 11.05 -20.71 -11.78
CA SER A 64 11.40 -21.13 -10.43
C SER A 64 10.97 -20.02 -9.50
N PHE A 65 9.88 -20.27 -8.80
CA PHE A 65 9.43 -19.49 -7.68
C PHE A 65 10.56 -19.33 -6.65
N THR A 66 10.89 -18.09 -6.29
CA THR A 66 11.82 -17.83 -5.18
C THR A 66 10.99 -17.47 -3.95
N PRO A 67 10.97 -18.31 -2.90
CA PRO A 67 10.20 -18.04 -1.69
C PRO A 67 10.66 -16.77 -1.00
N PHE A 68 9.73 -16.07 -0.37
CA PHE A 68 10.06 -14.95 0.50
C PHE A 68 11.02 -15.41 1.61
N PRO A 69 12.03 -14.60 1.94
CA PRO A 69 12.94 -14.92 3.03
C PRO A 69 12.17 -14.98 4.36
N HIS A 70 12.63 -15.83 5.28
CA HIS A 70 12.05 -15.91 6.61
C HIS A 70 12.28 -14.58 7.36
N TYR A 71 11.21 -13.97 7.86
CA TYR A 71 11.26 -12.72 8.61
C TYR A 71 10.93 -12.94 10.10
N PRO A 72 11.69 -12.37 11.05
CA PRO A 72 11.39 -12.48 12.47
C PRO A 72 10.20 -11.57 12.84
N ASN A 73 8.98 -12.05 12.60
CA ASN A 73 7.77 -11.29 12.88
C ASN A 73 7.65 -10.92 14.36
N LYS A 74 7.21 -9.69 14.63
CA LYS A 74 6.96 -9.22 16.00
C LYS A 74 5.64 -9.76 16.53
N ARG A 75 5.60 -10.02 17.84
CA ARG A 75 4.37 -10.40 18.54
C ARG A 75 3.55 -9.15 18.84
N VAL A 76 2.28 -9.20 18.45
CA VAL A 76 1.29 -8.15 18.75
C VAL A 76 0.80 -8.32 20.18
N VAL A 77 0.74 -7.21 20.92
CA VAL A 77 0.10 -7.09 22.24
C VAL A 77 -1.23 -6.39 22.12
N PHE A 78 -1.33 -5.41 21.22
CA PHE A 78 -2.55 -4.68 20.92
C PHE A 78 -2.57 -4.33 19.44
N ASP A 79 -3.72 -4.45 18.79
CA ASP A 79 -3.96 -3.97 17.44
C ASP A 79 -5.35 -3.34 17.33
N TYR A 80 -5.39 -2.09 16.87
CA TYR A 80 -6.59 -1.40 16.46
C TYR A 80 -6.52 -1.24 14.95
N TYR A 81 -7.44 -1.91 14.25
CA TYR A 81 -7.41 -2.01 12.82
C TYR A 81 -8.79 -1.85 12.22
N VAL A 82 -8.82 -1.53 10.93
CA VAL A 82 -10.04 -1.61 10.15
C VAL A 82 -10.03 -2.78 9.19
N VAL A 83 -11.18 -3.43 9.04
CA VAL A 83 -11.34 -4.43 7.98
C VAL A 83 -11.63 -3.68 6.68
N GLY A 84 -10.78 -3.88 5.69
CA GLY A 84 -10.82 -3.20 4.41
C GLY A 84 -10.45 -4.16 3.29
N ASN A 85 -10.87 -3.84 2.07
CA ASN A 85 -10.55 -4.66 0.90
C ASN A 85 -9.15 -4.31 0.39
N GLN A 86 -8.17 -5.20 0.60
CA GLN A 86 -6.85 -5.12 -0.06
C GLN A 86 -6.76 -6.15 -1.20
N ALA A 87 -7.79 -6.25 -2.06
CA ALA A 87 -7.93 -7.29 -3.08
C ALA A 87 -6.65 -7.65 -3.87
N ASP A 88 -5.84 -6.64 -4.26
CA ASP A 88 -4.60 -6.86 -5.01
C ASP A 88 -3.53 -7.62 -4.20
N TRP A 89 -3.64 -7.56 -2.87
CA TRP A 89 -2.66 -8.05 -1.90
C TRP A 89 -3.12 -9.25 -1.10
N ASP A 90 -4.43 -9.52 -1.03
CA ASP A 90 -5.03 -10.59 -0.23
C ASP A 90 -4.40 -11.97 -0.47
N ILE A 91 -3.98 -12.25 -1.70
CA ILE A 91 -3.35 -13.53 -2.08
C ILE A 91 -2.01 -13.77 -1.36
N PHE A 92 -1.40 -12.72 -0.81
CA PHE A 92 -0.12 -12.78 -0.11
C PHE A 92 -0.26 -12.91 1.41
N PHE A 93 -1.47 -12.93 1.95
CA PHE A 93 -1.69 -13.01 3.39
C PHE A 93 -2.60 -14.18 3.75
N ASP A 94 -2.39 -14.75 4.95
CA ASP A 94 -3.35 -15.70 5.52
C ASP A 94 -4.62 -14.95 5.93
N THR A 95 -5.78 -15.58 5.84
CA THR A 95 -6.99 -15.02 6.42
C THR A 95 -6.92 -15.11 7.95
N PRO A 96 -7.32 -14.06 8.70
CA PRO A 96 -7.97 -12.83 8.24
C PRO A 96 -7.01 -11.67 7.86
N SER A 97 -5.69 -11.85 7.95
CA SER A 97 -4.66 -10.81 7.85
C SER A 97 -4.62 -10.03 6.52
N GLY A 98 -5.13 -10.57 5.42
CA GLY A 98 -5.10 -9.88 4.11
C GLY A 98 -5.97 -8.63 4.05
N ASN A 99 -7.12 -8.64 4.71
CA ASN A 99 -8.14 -7.59 4.62
C ASN A 99 -8.11 -6.63 5.82
N ILE A 100 -6.91 -6.33 6.33
CA ILE A 100 -6.75 -5.54 7.55
C ILE A 100 -5.86 -4.32 7.28
N LEU A 101 -6.33 -3.15 7.71
CA LEU A 101 -5.56 -1.90 7.74
C LEU A 101 -5.37 -1.48 9.21
N THR A 102 -4.19 -1.78 9.75
CA THR A 102 -3.81 -1.39 11.11
C THR A 102 -3.76 0.13 11.24
N LYS A 103 -4.55 0.69 12.16
CA LYS A 103 -4.50 2.10 12.57
C LYS A 103 -3.47 2.31 13.67
N LEU A 104 -3.38 1.37 14.61
CA LEU A 104 -2.46 1.42 15.74
C LEU A 104 -2.11 0.00 16.18
N VAL A 105 -0.82 -0.32 16.26
CA VAL A 105 -0.34 -1.62 16.77
C VAL A 105 0.76 -1.42 17.80
N LEU A 106 0.70 -2.17 18.89
CA LEU A 106 1.73 -2.24 19.93
C LEU A 106 2.30 -3.65 19.96
N TYR A 107 3.63 -3.73 19.92
CA TYR A 107 4.38 -4.98 20.02
C TYR A 107 4.87 -5.25 21.44
N ASP A 108 5.28 -6.50 21.69
CA ASP A 108 5.79 -6.96 22.98
C ASP A 108 7.13 -6.33 23.39
N ASP A 109 7.93 -5.88 22.41
CA ASP A 109 9.14 -5.08 22.63
C ASP A 109 8.85 -3.60 22.95
N GLY A 110 7.57 -3.21 23.03
CA GLY A 110 7.12 -1.87 23.35
C GLY A 110 7.09 -0.91 22.16
N GLN A 111 7.50 -1.33 20.95
CA GLN A 111 7.31 -0.50 19.77
C GLN A 111 5.81 -0.36 19.46
N ILE A 112 5.36 0.88 19.32
CA ILE A 112 4.05 1.21 18.79
C ILE A 112 4.19 1.80 17.39
N LEU A 113 3.33 1.40 16.46
CA LEU A 113 3.15 2.03 15.15
C LEU A 113 1.74 2.63 15.06
N ILE A 114 1.64 3.85 14.53
CA ILE A 114 0.39 4.57 14.34
C ILE A 114 0.31 5.02 12.89
N ALA A 115 -0.77 4.64 12.20
CA ALA A 115 -1.02 5.00 10.82
C ALA A 115 -1.19 6.53 10.65
N GLY A 116 -0.62 7.04 9.58
CA GLY A 116 -0.84 8.38 9.06
C GLY A 116 -1.71 8.35 7.81
N THR A 117 -1.50 9.32 6.92
CA THR A 117 -2.11 9.37 5.59
C THR A 117 -1.23 8.65 4.58
N GLY A 118 -1.81 7.93 3.61
CA GLY A 118 -1.09 7.38 2.44
C GLY A 118 0.06 6.44 2.81
N GLU A 119 -0.24 5.25 3.32
CA GLU A 119 0.74 4.21 3.73
C GLU A 119 1.88 4.68 4.67
N THR A 120 1.76 5.88 5.26
CA THR A 120 2.74 6.38 6.23
C THR A 120 2.44 5.89 7.63
N TYR A 121 3.51 5.64 8.39
CA TYR A 121 3.41 5.28 9.81
C TYR A 121 4.36 6.14 10.64
N LYS A 122 3.95 6.39 11.88
CA LYS A 122 4.81 6.94 12.94
C LYS A 122 5.07 5.86 13.98
N GLN A 123 6.23 5.93 14.62
CA GLN A 123 6.65 4.97 15.62
C GLN A 123 7.15 5.62 16.90
N LYS A 124 7.12 4.84 17.98
CA LYS A 124 7.82 5.12 19.24
C LYS A 124 8.07 3.80 19.97
N VAL A 125 9.13 3.71 20.78
CA VAL A 125 9.25 2.65 21.80
C VAL A 125 8.69 3.19 23.11
N LEU A 126 7.60 2.62 23.57
CA LEU A 126 6.94 3.01 24.83
C LEU A 126 7.69 2.43 26.02
N SER A 127 7.79 3.23 27.08
CA SER A 127 8.21 2.72 28.38
C SER A 127 7.15 1.80 29.00
N SER A 128 7.54 0.95 29.94
CA SER A 128 6.58 0.07 30.66
C SER A 128 5.47 0.87 31.37
N ALA A 129 5.77 2.08 31.84
CA ALA A 129 4.78 2.97 32.44
C ALA A 129 3.75 3.48 31.42
N GLU A 130 4.19 3.82 30.20
CA GLU A 130 3.31 4.25 29.11
C GLU A 130 2.42 3.11 28.62
N ILE A 131 2.98 1.90 28.47
CA ILE A 131 2.20 0.70 28.10
C ILE A 131 1.14 0.41 29.17
N LYS A 132 1.53 0.43 30.45
CA LYS A 132 0.58 0.23 31.56
C LYS A 132 -0.50 1.32 31.57
N SER A 133 -0.13 2.58 31.33
CA SER A 133 -1.09 3.69 31.26
C SER A 133 -2.06 3.54 30.10
N PHE A 134 -1.59 3.07 28.94
CA PHE A 134 -2.42 2.80 27.77
C PHE A 134 -3.44 1.69 28.04
N LEU A 135 -2.98 0.53 28.52
CA LEU A 135 -3.86 -0.60 28.81
C LEU A 135 -4.84 -0.32 29.96
N LEU A 136 -4.39 0.39 31.01
CA LEU A 136 -5.26 0.82 32.11
C LEU A 136 -6.34 1.79 31.64
N LYS A 137 -6.05 2.63 30.64
CA LYS A 137 -7.04 3.54 30.09
C LYS A 137 -8.14 2.77 29.35
N LEU A 138 -7.79 1.73 28.59
CA LEU A 138 -8.77 0.83 27.97
C LEU A 138 -9.65 0.12 29.02
N GLU A 139 -9.03 -0.39 30.09
CA GLU A 139 -9.77 -0.99 31.21
C GLU A 139 -10.72 -0.01 31.89
N THR A 140 -10.26 1.22 32.14
CA THR A 140 -11.09 2.29 32.73
C THR A 140 -12.25 2.70 31.83
N LEU A 141 -12.09 2.58 30.51
CA LEU A 141 -13.15 2.81 29.53
C LEU A 141 -14.12 1.62 29.41
N GLY A 142 -13.89 0.53 30.16
CA GLY A 142 -14.78 -0.61 30.22
C GLY A 142 -14.51 -1.68 29.16
N PHE A 143 -13.41 -1.62 28.40
CA PHE A 143 -13.14 -2.54 27.28
C PHE A 143 -13.31 -4.02 27.66
N TYR A 144 -12.79 -4.43 28.82
CA TYR A 144 -12.87 -5.82 29.29
C TYR A 144 -14.22 -6.21 29.89
N SER A 145 -15.09 -5.24 30.16
CA SER A 145 -16.41 -5.45 30.77
C SER A 145 -17.55 -5.39 29.75
N LEU A 146 -17.28 -4.94 28.53
CA LEU A 146 -18.25 -5.04 27.45
C LEU A 146 -18.60 -6.50 27.21
N GLU A 147 -19.79 -6.79 26.75
CA GLU A 147 -20.16 -8.12 26.26
C GLU A 147 -20.49 -7.99 24.78
N SER A 148 -20.16 -9.01 24.00
CA SER A 148 -20.50 -9.03 22.59
C SER A 148 -20.63 -10.44 22.09
N ASN A 149 -21.70 -10.69 21.35
CA ASN A 149 -21.89 -11.96 20.66
C ASN A 149 -21.20 -11.98 19.28
N GLN A 150 -20.65 -10.84 18.81
CA GLN A 150 -20.00 -10.63 17.50
C GLN A 150 -20.85 -11.03 16.28
N LYS A 151 -22.17 -11.21 16.47
CA LYS A 151 -23.14 -11.40 15.39
C LYS A 151 -23.70 -10.07 14.88
N HIS A 152 -23.54 -9.00 15.66
CA HIS A 152 -24.00 -7.66 15.32
C HIS A 152 -25.52 -7.59 15.06
N ASP A 153 -26.27 -8.39 15.83
CA ASP A 153 -27.72 -8.45 15.82
C ASP A 153 -28.30 -7.70 17.04
N PRO A 154 -29.63 -7.58 17.19
CA PRO A 154 -30.24 -6.90 18.33
C PRO A 154 -29.94 -7.51 19.71
N THR A 155 -29.28 -8.66 19.77
CA THR A 155 -28.85 -9.31 21.02
C THR A 155 -27.38 -9.06 21.33
N ASP A 156 -26.67 -8.29 20.50
CA ASP A 156 -25.29 -7.88 20.72
C ASP A 156 -25.23 -6.62 21.61
N ASP A 157 -24.75 -6.78 22.85
CA ASP A 157 -24.69 -5.72 23.86
C ASP A 157 -23.77 -4.54 23.49
N LEU A 158 -23.00 -4.65 22.40
CA LEU A 158 -22.26 -3.51 21.82
C LEU A 158 -23.18 -2.43 21.21
N TYR A 159 -24.45 -2.76 20.95
CA TYR A 159 -25.38 -1.89 20.24
C TYR A 159 -26.66 -1.65 21.03
N ASN A 160 -27.15 -0.42 20.96
CA ASN A 160 -28.52 -0.07 21.30
C ASN A 160 -29.27 0.36 20.03
N PHE A 161 -29.98 -0.59 19.42
CA PHE A 161 -30.73 -0.34 18.18
C PHE A 161 -32.00 0.49 18.37
N GLU A 162 -32.49 0.66 19.60
CA GLU A 162 -33.74 1.38 19.88
C GLU A 162 -34.94 0.93 19.03
N GLY A 163 -35.00 -0.36 18.68
CA GLY A 163 -36.04 -0.92 17.81
C GLY A 163 -35.91 -0.57 16.31
N LYS A 164 -34.80 0.03 15.87
CA LYS A 164 -34.51 0.42 14.48
C LYS A 164 -33.52 -0.51 13.77
N TYR A 165 -33.50 -1.78 14.18
CA TYR A 165 -32.64 -2.77 13.55
C TYR A 165 -33.18 -3.14 12.16
N GLU A 166 -32.30 -3.04 11.17
CA GLU A 166 -32.51 -3.61 9.85
C GLU A 166 -31.34 -4.57 9.60
N GLU A 167 -31.67 -5.82 9.26
CA GLU A 167 -30.67 -6.80 8.88
C GLU A 167 -30.05 -6.35 7.57
N VAL A 168 -28.78 -5.98 7.61
CA VAL A 168 -28.07 -5.55 6.42
C VAL A 168 -27.54 -6.81 5.73
N GLY A 169 -28.26 -7.25 4.71
CA GLY A 169 -27.84 -8.34 3.83
C GLY A 169 -26.59 -7.95 3.04
N ILE A 170 -25.41 -8.18 3.62
CA ILE A 170 -24.13 -8.24 2.90
C ILE A 170 -23.78 -6.93 2.14
N ILE A 171 -23.96 -5.77 2.77
CA ILE A 171 -23.35 -4.50 2.29
C ILE A 171 -22.77 -3.75 3.50
N GLY A 172 -21.44 -3.68 3.58
CA GLY A 172 -20.69 -3.17 4.74
C GLY A 172 -20.30 -4.30 5.69
N GLY A 173 -19.01 -4.44 5.97
CA GLY A 173 -18.47 -5.50 6.83
C GLY A 173 -18.21 -5.02 8.25
N LEU A 174 -17.36 -5.77 8.95
CA LEU A 174 -16.64 -5.25 10.13
C LEU A 174 -15.91 -3.97 9.70
N ARG A 175 -15.91 -2.96 10.56
CA ARG A 175 -15.22 -1.70 10.34
C ARG A 175 -14.04 -1.60 11.28
N ASP A 176 -14.28 -1.31 12.55
CA ASP A 176 -13.24 -1.06 13.55
C ASP A 176 -13.13 -2.28 14.49
N CYS A 177 -11.94 -2.86 14.58
CA CYS A 177 -11.64 -4.00 15.43
C CYS A 177 -10.51 -3.68 16.41
N ILE A 178 -10.66 -4.13 17.65
CA ILE A 178 -9.69 -3.94 18.73
C ILE A 178 -9.32 -5.32 19.26
N LEU A 179 -8.09 -5.73 18.98
CA LEU A 179 -7.45 -6.91 19.52
C LEU A 179 -6.53 -6.50 20.67
N VAL A 180 -6.70 -7.14 21.83
CA VAL A 180 -5.70 -7.17 22.89
C VAL A 180 -5.25 -8.60 23.04
N ASP A 181 -3.98 -8.89 22.81
CA ASP A 181 -3.37 -10.22 22.98
C ASP A 181 -2.34 -10.21 24.12
N ALA A 182 -2.85 -9.90 25.31
CA ALA A 182 -2.11 -9.88 26.57
C ALA A 182 -2.73 -10.89 27.56
N ASP A 183 -2.52 -10.71 28.87
CA ASP A 183 -3.01 -11.62 29.93
C ASP A 183 -4.52 -11.90 29.87
N LYS A 184 -5.31 -10.96 29.34
CA LYS A 184 -6.74 -11.12 29.05
C LYS A 184 -6.99 -10.90 27.56
N SER A 185 -6.70 -11.93 26.76
CA SER A 185 -6.88 -11.85 25.32
C SER A 185 -8.35 -11.59 24.97
N ARG A 186 -8.61 -10.59 24.13
CA ARG A 186 -9.95 -10.13 23.78
C ARG A 186 -9.95 -9.44 22.42
N ASN A 187 -10.93 -9.76 21.59
CA ASN A 187 -11.17 -9.09 20.31
C ASN A 187 -12.61 -8.57 20.27
N LEU A 188 -12.77 -7.29 19.94
CA LEU A 188 -14.07 -6.66 19.73
C LEU A 188 -14.07 -5.96 18.38
N CYS A 189 -14.95 -6.37 17.48
CA CYS A 189 -15.19 -5.69 16.22
C CYS A 189 -16.55 -5.00 16.22
N VAL A 190 -16.66 -3.89 15.49
CA VAL A 190 -17.91 -3.19 15.22
C VAL A 190 -18.26 -3.29 13.74
N HIS A 191 -19.53 -3.50 13.43
CA HIS A 191 -20.08 -3.45 12.10
C HIS A 191 -20.25 -2.02 11.57
N GLU A 192 -19.84 -1.76 10.33
CA GLU A 192 -19.90 -0.44 9.69
C GLU A 192 -21.31 0.17 9.73
N SER A 193 -22.29 -0.63 9.31
CA SER A 193 -23.70 -0.21 9.19
C SER A 193 -24.35 0.15 10.53
N TYR A 194 -23.76 -0.27 11.66
CA TYR A 194 -24.35 -0.10 12.99
C TYR A 194 -23.58 0.87 13.90
N MET A 195 -22.60 1.59 13.35
CA MET A 195 -21.79 2.58 14.08
C MET A 195 -22.62 3.60 14.88
N GLN A 196 -23.76 4.05 14.33
CA GLN A 196 -24.65 5.00 15.00
C GLN A 196 -25.29 4.44 16.28
N PHE A 197 -25.52 3.12 16.32
CA PHE A 197 -26.16 2.40 17.42
C PHE A 197 -25.18 1.95 18.51
N LEU A 198 -23.86 2.16 18.34
CA LEU A 198 -22.89 1.80 19.36
C LEU A 198 -23.22 2.45 20.70
N ILE A 199 -23.09 1.67 21.76
CA ILE A 199 -23.22 2.17 23.13
C ILE A 199 -22.13 3.22 23.45
N PRO A 200 -22.38 4.15 24.39
CA PRO A 200 -21.44 5.21 24.73
C PRO A 200 -20.03 4.71 25.10
N GLU A 201 -19.94 3.59 25.79
CA GLU A 201 -18.68 2.96 26.22
C GLU A 201 -17.80 2.63 25.02
N MET A 202 -18.34 1.92 24.03
CA MET A 202 -17.59 1.56 22.82
C MET A 202 -17.21 2.82 22.01
N LYS A 203 -18.10 3.81 21.91
CA LYS A 203 -17.80 5.11 21.27
C LYS A 203 -16.62 5.82 21.94
N ASN A 204 -16.58 5.84 23.27
CA ASN A 204 -15.48 6.44 24.03
C ASN A 204 -14.16 5.70 23.85
N ILE A 205 -14.18 4.37 23.71
CA ILE A 205 -12.99 3.56 23.41
C ILE A 205 -12.44 3.91 22.03
N LEU A 206 -13.29 3.91 20.99
CA LEU A 206 -12.88 4.27 19.63
C LEU A 206 -12.34 5.70 19.57
N GLN A 207 -13.02 6.65 20.22
CA GLN A 207 -12.55 8.04 20.29
C GLN A 207 -11.18 8.15 20.98
N TYR A 208 -10.95 7.40 22.07
CA TYR A 208 -9.65 7.36 22.73
C TYR A 208 -8.56 6.85 21.79
N LEU A 209 -8.82 5.77 21.05
CA LEU A 209 -7.86 5.16 20.13
C LEU A 209 -7.56 6.05 18.92
N ASP A 210 -8.59 6.65 18.30
CA ASP A 210 -8.42 7.59 17.18
C ASP A 210 -7.64 8.86 17.59
N ALA A 211 -7.77 9.28 18.85
CA ALA A 211 -7.05 10.42 19.41
C ALA A 211 -5.67 10.07 19.99
N TYR A 212 -5.33 8.79 20.13
CA TYR A 212 -4.11 8.38 20.83
C TYR A 212 -2.85 8.76 20.05
N LYS A 213 -2.09 9.71 20.59
CA LYS A 213 -0.84 10.21 20.01
C LYS A 213 0.17 10.45 21.12
N PRO A 214 1.03 9.46 21.46
CA PRO A 214 2.03 9.65 22.50
C PRO A 214 3.05 10.71 22.06
N ALA A 215 3.61 11.45 23.03
CA ALA A 215 4.65 12.42 22.74
C ALA A 215 5.93 11.73 22.22
N GLY A 216 6.67 12.38 21.33
CA GLY A 216 7.94 11.86 20.82
C GLY A 216 7.83 10.79 19.72
N LEU A 217 6.72 10.78 18.96
CA LEU A 217 6.62 9.97 17.75
C LEU A 217 7.64 10.41 16.69
N THR A 218 8.29 9.45 16.05
CA THR A 218 9.18 9.65 14.90
C THR A 218 8.63 8.95 13.66
N PRO A 219 9.07 9.29 12.43
CA PRO A 219 8.72 8.51 11.25
C PRO A 219 9.11 7.03 11.38
N TYR A 220 8.26 6.15 10.85
CA TYR A 220 8.59 4.74 10.62
C TYR A 220 9.08 4.57 9.18
N TYR A 221 10.18 3.83 9.02
CA TYR A 221 10.74 3.45 7.73
C TYR A 221 10.68 1.93 7.64
N PRO A 222 9.80 1.37 6.78
CA PRO A 222 9.63 -0.06 6.68
C PRO A 222 10.84 -0.71 6.04
N ASP A 223 11.19 -1.88 6.55
CA ASP A 223 12.21 -2.76 5.98
C ASP A 223 11.62 -3.79 5.01
N ARG A 224 10.31 -3.76 4.79
CA ARG A 224 9.57 -4.62 3.88
C ARG A 224 8.41 -3.85 3.26
N ILE A 225 8.29 -3.92 1.95
CA ILE A 225 7.18 -3.36 1.19
C ILE A 225 6.74 -4.32 0.11
N LEU A 226 5.54 -4.08 -0.37
CA LEU A 226 4.98 -4.69 -1.55
C LEU A 226 4.69 -3.57 -2.56
N ILE A 227 5.06 -3.77 -3.83
CA ILE A 227 4.70 -2.84 -4.91
C ILE A 227 3.89 -3.52 -6.03
N THR A 228 2.75 -2.91 -6.38
CA THR A 228 1.87 -3.34 -7.48
C THR A 228 2.14 -2.43 -8.66
N ILE A 229 2.40 -3.04 -9.80
CA ILE A 229 2.78 -2.34 -11.03
C ILE A 229 1.68 -2.58 -12.05
N GLN A 230 1.19 -1.48 -12.60
CA GLN A 230 0.26 -1.44 -13.72
C GLN A 230 0.89 -0.66 -14.86
N ILE A 231 0.63 -1.05 -16.10
CA ILE A 231 1.01 -0.23 -17.25
C ILE A 231 0.09 0.99 -17.24
N ALA A 232 0.67 2.19 -17.29
CA ALA A 232 -0.14 3.40 -17.38
C ALA A 232 -0.84 3.43 -18.74
N ASP A 233 -2.17 3.55 -18.76
CA ASP A 233 -2.90 3.84 -19.98
C ASP A 233 -2.90 5.35 -20.25
N SER A 234 -2.76 5.71 -21.52
CA SER A 234 -2.78 7.07 -22.07
C SER A 234 -4.05 7.88 -21.77
N SER A 235 -5.07 7.25 -21.15
CA SER A 235 -6.33 7.84 -20.74
C SER A 235 -6.30 8.47 -19.34
N LEU A 236 -5.23 8.26 -18.56
CA LEU A 236 -5.08 8.83 -17.22
C LEU A 236 -4.68 10.31 -17.28
N GLU A 237 -5.34 11.11 -16.44
CA GLU A 237 -5.19 12.56 -16.34
C GLU A 237 -3.76 12.93 -15.89
N ASN A 238 -2.85 13.19 -16.84
CA ASN A 238 -1.41 13.51 -16.72
C ASN A 238 -0.90 13.84 -15.30
N PRO A 239 -0.67 12.85 -14.42
CA PRO A 239 0.04 13.11 -13.18
C PRO A 239 1.51 13.38 -13.50
N PRO A 240 2.26 14.08 -12.62
CA PRO A 240 3.69 14.27 -12.84
C PRO A 240 4.38 12.92 -12.91
N VAL A 241 4.92 12.59 -14.09
CA VAL A 241 5.68 11.35 -14.32
C VAL A 241 7.07 11.53 -13.75
N ILE A 242 7.43 10.68 -12.80
CA ILE A 242 8.74 10.71 -12.12
C ILE A 242 9.63 9.62 -12.71
N HIS A 243 10.93 9.86 -12.82
CA HIS A 243 11.86 8.83 -13.28
C HIS A 243 12.01 7.72 -12.22
N TRP A 244 11.88 6.46 -12.63
CA TRP A 244 12.16 5.31 -11.77
C TRP A 244 13.67 5.09 -11.68
N ASP A 245 14.22 5.15 -10.47
CA ASP A 245 15.66 5.02 -10.24
C ASP A 245 16.18 3.68 -10.79
N GLU A 246 17.26 3.72 -11.57
CA GLU A 246 17.86 2.53 -12.19
C GLU A 246 18.38 1.51 -11.18
N ARG A 247 18.60 1.92 -9.92
CA ARG A 247 18.99 1.04 -8.82
C ARG A 247 17.80 0.22 -8.28
N PHE A 248 16.56 0.69 -8.48
CA PHE A 248 15.37 -0.01 -8.05
C PHE A 248 15.07 -1.21 -8.95
N PRO A 249 14.29 -2.21 -8.48
CA PRO A 249 13.92 -3.35 -9.30
C PRO A 249 13.26 -2.92 -10.62
N PRO A 250 13.53 -3.61 -11.74
CA PRO A 250 12.89 -3.28 -13.02
C PRO A 250 11.37 -3.46 -12.91
N LEU A 251 10.61 -2.56 -13.54
CA LEU A 251 9.15 -2.54 -13.55
C LEU A 251 8.55 -3.35 -14.69
N GLU A 252 9.36 -3.70 -15.69
CA GLU A 252 8.91 -4.54 -16.81
C GLU A 252 8.49 -5.93 -16.32
N LYS A 253 7.42 -6.47 -16.92
CA LYS A 253 6.85 -7.77 -16.57
C LYS A 253 7.90 -8.86 -16.70
N ASP A 254 8.20 -9.48 -15.56
CA ASP A 254 9.03 -10.67 -15.49
C ASP A 254 8.10 -11.85 -15.15
N PRO A 255 7.99 -12.88 -16.00
CA PRO A 255 7.16 -14.05 -15.75
C PRO A 255 7.57 -14.86 -14.52
N LYS A 256 8.73 -14.57 -13.89
CA LYS A 256 9.13 -15.13 -12.59
C LYS A 256 8.54 -14.39 -11.40
N ARG A 257 7.87 -13.26 -11.61
CA ARG A 257 7.20 -12.48 -10.57
C ARG A 257 5.69 -12.72 -10.60
N TYR A 258 5.05 -12.33 -9.51
CA TYR A 258 3.63 -12.55 -9.31
C TYR A 258 2.81 -11.73 -10.29
N THR A 259 2.07 -12.41 -11.14
CA THR A 259 1.04 -11.80 -11.98
C THR A 259 -0.32 -12.23 -11.44
N SER A 260 -1.13 -11.28 -11.00
CA SER A 260 -2.53 -11.56 -10.69
C SER A 260 -3.33 -11.68 -12.00
N ASP A 261 -4.51 -12.31 -11.92
CA ASP A 261 -5.46 -12.41 -13.04
C ASP A 261 -5.87 -11.04 -13.62
N THR A 262 -5.64 -9.96 -12.87
CA THR A 262 -5.93 -8.57 -13.24
C THR A 262 -4.83 -7.88 -14.05
N SER A 263 -3.83 -8.63 -14.55
CA SER A 263 -2.68 -8.14 -15.33
C SER A 263 -1.67 -7.27 -14.57
N ASN A 264 -1.84 -7.15 -13.25
CA ASN A 264 -0.94 -6.43 -12.37
C ASN A 264 0.24 -7.32 -11.98
N GLN A 265 1.42 -6.71 -11.84
CA GLN A 265 2.61 -7.40 -11.33
C GLN A 265 2.88 -6.95 -9.89
N VAL A 266 3.08 -7.91 -9.00
CA VAL A 266 3.43 -7.65 -7.60
C VAL A 266 4.88 -8.02 -7.33
N ILE A 267 5.60 -7.15 -6.63
CA ILE A 267 6.98 -7.37 -6.18
C ILE A 267 7.07 -7.17 -4.66
N TYR A 268 7.68 -8.14 -3.98
CA TYR A 268 8.14 -8.00 -2.60
C TYR A 268 9.54 -7.43 -2.57
N ILE A 269 9.77 -6.43 -1.72
CA ILE A 269 11.05 -5.77 -1.57
C ILE A 269 11.35 -5.66 -0.08
N ASP A 270 12.56 -6.01 0.33
CA ASP A 270 13.02 -5.95 1.71
C ASP A 270 14.35 -5.20 1.89
N GLY A 271 14.75 -5.04 3.14
CA GLY A 271 16.03 -4.43 3.53
C GLY A 271 16.10 -2.94 3.24
N ASP A 272 17.29 -2.47 2.88
CA ASP A 272 17.53 -1.04 2.62
C ASP A 272 16.87 -0.57 1.32
N MET A 273 16.67 -1.46 0.35
CA MET A 273 15.93 -1.16 -0.89
C MET A 273 14.47 -0.78 -0.61
N ALA A 274 13.81 -1.48 0.32
CA ALA A 274 12.45 -1.14 0.75
C ALA A 274 12.37 0.27 1.34
N LYS A 275 13.37 0.66 2.14
CA LYS A 275 13.46 2.00 2.74
C LYS A 275 13.68 3.07 1.69
N GLU A 276 14.58 2.84 0.73
CA GLU A 276 14.87 3.78 -0.36
C GLU A 276 13.63 4.01 -1.24
N ILE A 277 12.91 2.95 -1.60
CA ILE A 277 11.67 3.07 -2.38
C ILE A 277 10.58 3.74 -1.55
N TYR A 278 10.40 3.39 -0.28
CA TYR A 278 9.45 4.08 0.59
C TYR A 278 9.73 5.59 0.70
N LEU A 279 11.01 5.98 0.79
CA LEU A 279 11.42 7.39 0.77
C LEU A 279 11.10 8.06 -0.58
N PHE A 280 11.31 7.36 -1.70
CA PHE A 280 10.94 7.84 -3.03
C PHE A 280 9.43 8.14 -3.15
N PHE A 281 8.59 7.42 -2.41
CA PHE A 281 7.15 7.64 -2.36
C PHE A 281 6.73 8.93 -1.63
N GLU A 282 7.61 9.51 -0.80
CA GLU A 282 7.41 10.82 -0.13
C GLU A 282 6.06 10.99 0.61
N GLY A 283 5.48 9.89 1.09
CA GLY A 283 4.21 9.88 1.83
C GLY A 283 2.95 9.81 0.96
N THR A 284 3.10 9.51 -0.34
CA THR A 284 2.00 8.96 -1.14
C THR A 284 2.12 7.44 -1.20
N ASP A 285 1.01 6.76 -1.47
CA ASP A 285 0.98 5.31 -1.72
C ASP A 285 0.99 4.98 -3.21
N THR A 286 0.84 5.99 -4.08
CA THR A 286 0.72 5.82 -5.52
C THR A 286 1.61 6.85 -6.23
N LYS A 287 2.34 6.40 -7.27
CA LYS A 287 3.10 7.27 -8.18
C LYS A 287 3.00 6.77 -9.61
N VAL A 288 3.01 7.71 -10.56
CA VAL A 288 3.23 7.40 -11.98
C VAL A 288 4.69 7.63 -12.31
N VAL A 289 5.33 6.61 -12.86
CA VAL A 289 6.78 6.57 -13.06
C VAL A 289 7.14 6.13 -14.47
N SER A 290 8.31 6.56 -14.95
CA SER A 290 8.84 6.15 -16.25
C SER A 290 10.13 5.33 -16.11
N GLN A 291 10.20 4.22 -16.86
CA GLN A 291 11.39 3.39 -17.02
C GLN A 291 11.51 2.97 -18.48
N ASN A 292 12.68 3.17 -19.10
CA ASN A 292 12.96 2.77 -20.48
C ASN A 292 11.93 3.28 -21.51
N GLY A 293 11.40 4.49 -21.31
CA GLY A 293 10.40 5.10 -22.19
C GLY A 293 8.98 4.53 -22.08
N LYS A 294 8.73 3.67 -21.08
CA LYS A 294 7.39 3.18 -20.71
C LYS A 294 6.94 3.81 -19.39
N GLU A 295 5.65 4.05 -19.27
CA GLU A 295 5.03 4.60 -18.06
C GLU A 295 4.26 3.54 -17.29
N TYR A 296 4.35 3.62 -15.97
CA TYR A 296 3.77 2.67 -15.03
C TYR A 296 3.07 3.41 -13.90
N ILE A 297 1.97 2.86 -13.42
CA ILE A 297 1.39 3.23 -12.13
C ILE A 297 1.93 2.23 -11.11
N VAL A 298 2.58 2.74 -10.07
CA VAL A 298 3.13 1.94 -8.99
C VAL A 298 2.40 2.29 -7.71
N TYR A 299 1.79 1.27 -7.10
CA TYR A 299 1.17 1.33 -5.79
C TYR A 299 2.12 0.69 -4.78
N LEU A 300 2.35 1.36 -3.66
CA LEU A 300 3.15 0.91 -2.54
C LEU A 300 2.21 0.45 -1.42
N ARG A 301 2.57 -0.65 -0.77
CA ARG A 301 1.92 -1.15 0.44
C ARG A 301 2.99 -1.51 1.46
N VAL A 302 2.92 -0.93 2.65
CA VAL A 302 3.85 -1.21 3.73
C VAL A 302 3.56 -2.58 4.33
N LEU A 303 4.60 -3.36 4.65
CA LEU A 303 4.49 -4.58 5.44
C LEU A 303 4.89 -4.32 6.89
N LEU A 304 3.91 -4.35 7.79
CA LEU A 304 4.13 -4.16 9.22
C LEU A 304 4.84 -5.36 9.85
N PRO A 305 5.66 -5.16 10.90
CA PRO A 305 6.47 -6.22 11.52
C PRO A 305 5.75 -7.53 11.88
N HIS A 306 4.46 -7.48 12.23
CA HIS A 306 3.69 -8.69 12.56
C HIS A 306 3.11 -9.41 11.33
N GLU A 307 3.07 -8.76 10.17
CA GLU A 307 2.44 -9.31 8.98
C GLU A 307 3.28 -10.41 8.35
N LYS A 308 2.62 -11.54 8.11
CA LYS A 308 3.19 -12.73 7.48
C LYS A 308 2.79 -12.74 6.02
N VAL A 309 3.78 -12.66 5.15
CA VAL A 309 3.58 -12.79 3.71
C VAL A 309 3.74 -14.26 3.36
N LYS A 310 2.68 -14.88 2.85
CA LYS A 310 2.73 -16.23 2.30
C LYS A 310 3.16 -16.16 0.84
N ASN A 311 3.88 -17.19 0.43
CA ASN A 311 4.18 -17.47 -0.96
C ASN A 311 2.86 -17.88 -1.65
N PRO A 312 2.34 -17.11 -2.63
CA PRO A 312 1.22 -17.55 -3.46
C PRO A 312 1.56 -18.90 -4.09
N GLN A 313 0.63 -19.85 -4.00
CA GLN A 313 0.79 -21.11 -4.73
C GLN A 313 0.58 -20.84 -6.24
N PRO A 314 1.40 -21.46 -7.11
CA PRO A 314 1.30 -21.28 -8.56
C PRO A 314 -0.01 -21.80 -9.15
#